data_AF-X1VHX1-F1
#
_entry.id   AF-X1VHX1-F1
#
_cell.length_a   1.000
_cell.length_b   1.000
_cell.length_c   1.000
_cell.angle_alpha   90.00
_cell.angle_beta   90.00
_cell.angle_gamma   90.00
#
_symmetry.space_group_name_H-M   'P 1'
#
loop_
_entity.id
_entity.type
_entity.pdbx_description
1 polymer ?
#
loop_
_entity_poly.entity_id
_entity_poly.type
_entity_poly.pdbx_seq_one_letter_code
_entity_poly.pdbx_strand_id
1 'polypeptide(L)'
;KVSKGGVVEIVGVLKIPTKASFVGYHNLRHKTSIFSLFVSNNIVETILEGEKAGLILESTPFYGEMGGQVGDTGEIISPSGRFSVTNTIGVPPDIITHQRYVIIHQGYVTQGSLAVGDEVEAMVDEERRLDIARNHSATHLLQSALRQVLGEHVQQRGSLVAPDRFRFDFSHLTAMTKKELQETEIWADNALACFLA
;
A
#
# COMPACT_ATOMS: atom_id res chain seq x y z
N LYS A 1 -20.35 -9.81 -8.96
CA LYS A 1 -21.49 -8.85 -9.11
C LYS A 1 -20.94 -7.50 -8.70
N VAL A 2 -20.84 -6.49 -9.58
CA VAL A 2 -19.99 -5.29 -9.36
C VAL A 2 -20.35 -4.59 -8.05
N SER A 3 -19.49 -4.73 -7.04
CA SER A 3 -19.54 -3.96 -5.79
C SER A 3 -18.69 -2.70 -5.98
N LYS A 4 -19.24 -1.57 -5.54
CA LYS A 4 -18.56 -0.27 -5.52
C LYS A 4 -17.46 -0.32 -4.45
N GLY A 5 -16.23 -0.06 -4.85
CA GLY A 5 -15.01 -0.21 -4.04
C GLY A 5 -14.24 -1.42 -4.55
N GLY A 6 -13.09 -1.19 -5.19
CA GLY A 6 -12.33 -2.15 -6.00
C GLY A 6 -11.80 -3.36 -5.24
N VAL A 7 -12.69 -4.22 -4.76
CA VAL A 7 -12.37 -5.57 -4.30
C VAL A 7 -12.32 -6.43 -5.55
N VAL A 8 -11.14 -6.92 -5.89
CA VAL A 8 -10.98 -7.96 -6.90
C VAL A 8 -11.65 -9.21 -6.34
N GLU A 9 -12.90 -9.50 -6.75
CA GLU A 9 -13.54 -10.81 -6.54
C GLU A 9 -12.71 -11.84 -7.33
N ILE A 10 -11.69 -12.41 -6.69
CA ILE A 10 -10.97 -13.57 -7.24
C ILE A 10 -11.90 -14.77 -7.09
N VAL A 11 -12.62 -15.11 -8.15
CA VAL A 11 -13.44 -16.32 -8.22
C VAL A 11 -12.51 -17.52 -8.40
N GLY A 12 -12.02 -18.05 -7.28
CA GLY A 12 -11.16 -19.23 -7.23
C GLY A 12 -10.55 -19.36 -5.83
N VAL A 13 -10.36 -20.58 -5.35
CA VAL A 13 -9.65 -20.81 -4.08
C VAL A 13 -8.19 -20.39 -4.30
N LEU A 14 -7.89 -19.12 -4.03
CA LEU A 14 -6.53 -18.59 -4.06
C LEU A 14 -5.72 -19.42 -3.05
N LYS A 15 -4.85 -20.30 -3.56
CA LYS A 15 -3.83 -20.91 -2.71
C LYS A 15 -2.90 -19.77 -2.31
N ILE A 16 -2.65 -19.62 -1.03
CA ILE A 16 -1.78 -18.56 -0.49
C ILE A 16 -0.45 -19.21 -0.10
N PRO A 17 0.71 -18.59 -0.37
CA PRO A 17 1.98 -19.13 0.06
C PRO A 17 1.98 -19.30 1.58
N THR A 18 2.46 -20.44 2.06
CA THR A 18 2.61 -20.71 3.51
C THR A 18 3.55 -19.72 4.20
N LYS A 19 4.42 -19.04 3.43
CA LYS A 19 5.42 -18.08 3.89
C LYS A 19 5.21 -16.63 3.42
N ALA A 20 4.04 -16.28 2.87
CA ALA A 20 3.72 -14.91 2.45
C ALA A 20 4.13 -13.89 3.53
N SER A 21 5.27 -13.23 3.36
CA SER A 21 5.87 -12.39 4.40
C SER A 21 6.25 -11.03 3.86
N PHE A 22 5.80 -9.99 4.56
CA PHE A 22 6.23 -8.63 4.30
C PHE A 22 7.60 -8.41 4.95
N VAL A 23 8.58 -7.98 4.15
CA VAL A 23 9.98 -7.73 4.57
C VAL A 23 10.39 -6.26 4.37
N GLY A 24 9.43 -5.40 4.03
CA GLY A 24 9.65 -4.03 3.57
C GLY A 24 9.94 -2.98 4.63
N TYR A 25 10.08 -3.35 5.90
CA TYR A 25 10.35 -2.41 7.00
C TYR A 25 11.75 -1.79 6.92
N HIS A 26 12.74 -2.58 6.52
CA HIS A 26 14.15 -2.15 6.46
C HIS A 26 14.80 -2.46 5.11
N ASN A 27 14.06 -3.08 4.19
CA ASN A 27 14.61 -3.54 2.94
C ASN A 27 13.67 -3.22 1.78
N LEU A 28 14.13 -2.39 0.86
CA LEU A 28 13.38 -1.97 -0.33
C LEU A 28 13.75 -2.82 -1.56
N ARG A 29 14.72 -3.74 -1.44
CA ARG A 29 15.16 -4.66 -2.48
C ARG A 29 15.25 -6.08 -1.93
N HIS A 30 14.52 -7.02 -2.51
CA HIS A 30 14.47 -8.38 -1.98
C HIS A 30 14.41 -9.43 -3.07
N LYS A 31 15.27 -10.44 -2.97
CA LYS A 31 15.19 -11.64 -3.81
C LYS A 31 14.11 -12.57 -3.27
N THR A 32 13.24 -13.04 -4.14
CA THR A 32 12.10 -13.89 -3.82
C THR A 32 11.68 -14.66 -5.08
N SER A 33 10.54 -15.35 -5.04
CA SER A 33 9.98 -16.04 -6.20
C SER A 33 8.52 -15.65 -6.46
N ILE A 34 8.11 -15.77 -7.72
CA ILE A 34 6.71 -15.60 -8.12
C ILE A 34 5.91 -16.80 -7.66
N PHE A 35 4.95 -16.58 -6.77
CA PHE A 35 4.09 -17.64 -6.26
C PHE A 35 2.84 -17.84 -7.13
N SER A 36 2.24 -16.76 -7.63
CA SER A 36 1.03 -16.84 -8.46
C SER A 36 0.92 -15.63 -9.38
N LEU A 37 0.38 -15.86 -10.58
CA LEU A 37 0.09 -14.86 -11.59
C LEU A 37 -1.40 -14.88 -11.92
N PHE A 38 -1.96 -13.72 -12.24
CA PHE A 38 -3.35 -13.62 -12.63
C PHE A 38 -3.62 -12.52 -13.66
N VAL A 39 -4.40 -12.87 -14.68
CA VAL A 39 -4.82 -11.98 -15.77
C VAL A 39 -6.34 -12.03 -15.87
N SER A 40 -7.00 -10.87 -15.85
CA SER A 40 -8.48 -10.78 -15.91
C SER A 40 -9.20 -11.74 -14.95
N ASN A 41 -8.69 -11.84 -13.71
CA ASN A 41 -9.17 -12.71 -12.63
C ASN A 41 -8.97 -14.23 -12.83
N ASN A 42 -8.24 -14.65 -13.86
CA ASN A 42 -7.87 -16.05 -14.05
C ASN A 42 -6.42 -16.27 -13.61
N ILE A 43 -6.17 -17.37 -12.91
CA ILE A 43 -4.80 -17.81 -12.59
C ILE A 43 -4.15 -18.30 -13.89
N VAL A 44 -2.92 -17.85 -14.14
CA VAL A 44 -2.11 -18.23 -15.30
C VAL A 44 -0.73 -18.68 -14.84
N GLU A 45 -0.04 -19.46 -15.67
CA GLU A 45 1.33 -19.94 -15.39
C GLU A 45 2.40 -18.96 -15.89
N THR A 46 2.06 -18.10 -16.85
CA THR A 46 3.01 -17.18 -17.49
C THR A 46 2.30 -15.91 -17.93
N ILE A 47 3.01 -14.79 -17.89
CA ILE A 47 2.61 -13.50 -18.45
C ILE A 47 3.70 -12.98 -19.40
N LEU A 48 3.30 -12.33 -20.47
CA LEU A 48 4.16 -11.86 -21.57
C LEU A 48 4.22 -10.34 -21.64
N GLU A 49 5.20 -9.83 -22.37
CA GLU A 49 5.40 -8.40 -22.63
C GLU A 49 4.10 -7.69 -23.06
N GLY A 50 3.83 -6.56 -22.42
CA GLY A 50 2.62 -5.75 -22.66
C GLY A 50 1.39 -6.22 -21.88
N GLU A 51 1.39 -7.41 -21.28
CA GLU A 51 0.24 -7.90 -20.53
C GLU A 51 0.10 -7.21 -19.17
N LYS A 52 -1.13 -6.77 -18.87
CA LYS A 52 -1.53 -6.34 -17.53
C LYS A 52 -1.85 -7.56 -16.69
N ALA A 53 -1.25 -7.66 -15.53
CA ALA A 53 -1.44 -8.77 -14.62
C ALA A 53 -1.41 -8.30 -13.17
N GLY A 54 -1.83 -9.19 -12.28
CA GLY A 54 -1.40 -9.13 -10.91
C GLY A 54 -0.54 -10.34 -10.57
N LEU A 55 0.30 -10.20 -9.55
CA LEU A 55 1.15 -11.27 -9.05
C LEU A 55 1.25 -11.28 -7.53
N ILE A 56 1.52 -12.46 -6.97
CA ILE A 56 1.86 -12.68 -5.57
C ILE A 56 3.28 -13.22 -5.51
N LEU A 57 4.08 -12.67 -4.62
CA LEU A 57 5.43 -13.14 -4.31
C LEU A 57 5.40 -14.00 -3.03
N GLU A 58 6.36 -14.90 -2.87
CA GLU A 58 6.51 -15.64 -1.61
C GLU A 58 6.86 -14.72 -0.42
N SER A 59 7.62 -13.67 -0.68
CA SER A 59 7.95 -12.59 0.26
C SER A 59 8.05 -11.28 -0.50
N THR A 60 7.67 -10.16 0.10
CA THR A 60 7.67 -8.88 -0.60
C THR A 60 8.14 -7.70 0.24
N PRO A 61 8.96 -6.80 -0.31
CA PRO A 61 9.29 -5.53 0.31
C PRO A 61 8.20 -4.46 0.08
N PHE A 62 7.22 -4.70 -0.79
CA PHE A 62 6.16 -3.76 -1.12
C PHE A 62 5.10 -3.74 -0.03
N TYR A 63 4.75 -2.56 0.47
CA TYR A 63 3.62 -2.30 1.34
C TYR A 63 2.35 -2.31 0.51
N GLY A 64 1.36 -3.12 0.88
CA GLY A 64 0.05 -3.13 0.23
C GLY A 64 -0.85 -2.02 0.73
N GLU A 65 -1.58 -1.37 -0.17
CA GLU A 65 -2.59 -0.35 0.14
C GLU A 65 -3.52 -0.82 1.27
N MET A 66 -3.54 -0.05 2.36
CA MET A 66 -4.34 -0.36 3.55
C MET A 66 -4.53 0.90 4.41
N GLY A 67 -5.69 1.05 5.04
CA GLY A 67 -5.91 2.10 6.05
C GLY A 67 -5.83 3.54 5.53
N GLY A 68 -6.00 3.74 4.22
CA GLY A 68 -5.88 5.05 3.55
C GLY A 68 -4.49 5.33 2.98
N GLN A 69 -3.47 4.55 3.33
CA GLN A 69 -2.15 4.66 2.73
C GLN A 69 -2.13 3.94 1.38
N VAL A 70 -1.68 4.64 0.33
CA VAL A 70 -1.55 4.06 -1.01
C VAL A 70 -0.48 2.97 -1.03
N GLY A 71 -0.67 1.98 -1.91
CA GLY A 71 0.32 0.94 -2.15
C GLY A 71 1.61 1.48 -2.76
N ASP A 72 2.68 0.72 -2.58
CA ASP A 72 3.94 1.00 -3.25
C ASP A 72 3.89 0.74 -4.74
N THR A 73 4.82 1.39 -5.42
CA THR A 73 5.17 1.15 -6.82
C THR A 73 6.63 0.74 -6.92
N GLY A 74 7.03 0.24 -8.09
CA GLY A 74 8.39 -0.20 -8.32
C GLY A 74 8.49 -1.22 -9.43
N GLU A 75 9.45 -2.13 -9.32
CA GLU A 75 9.73 -3.13 -10.35
C GLU A 75 9.97 -4.51 -9.74
N ILE A 76 9.65 -5.54 -10.52
CA ILE A 76 10.00 -6.93 -10.23
C ILE A 76 10.74 -7.46 -11.47
N ILE A 77 11.97 -7.92 -11.27
CA ILE A 77 12.92 -8.21 -12.35
C ILE A 77 13.40 -9.65 -12.24
N SER A 78 13.38 -10.38 -13.34
CA SER A 78 14.05 -11.67 -13.52
C SER A 78 15.03 -11.58 -14.70
N PRO A 79 15.89 -12.59 -14.91
CA PRO A 79 16.69 -12.68 -16.14
C PRO A 79 15.84 -12.75 -17.42
N SER A 80 14.60 -13.24 -17.32
CA SER A 80 13.69 -13.51 -18.44
C SER A 80 12.69 -12.40 -18.70
N GLY A 81 12.47 -11.49 -17.74
CA GLY A 81 11.46 -10.44 -17.89
C GLY A 81 11.46 -9.40 -16.78
N ARG A 82 10.67 -8.35 -17.00
CA ARG A 82 10.51 -7.20 -16.10
C ARG A 82 9.05 -6.83 -15.99
N PHE A 83 8.62 -6.55 -14.77
CA PHE A 83 7.27 -6.15 -14.43
C PHE A 83 7.27 -4.81 -13.71
N SER A 84 6.53 -3.85 -14.24
CA SER A 84 6.31 -2.56 -13.59
C SER A 84 5.13 -2.67 -12.64
N VAL A 85 5.37 -2.50 -11.34
CA VAL A 85 4.35 -2.49 -10.30
C VAL A 85 3.77 -1.07 -10.20
N THR A 86 2.48 -0.94 -10.54
CA THR A 86 1.76 0.34 -10.53
C THR A 86 0.91 0.55 -9.28
N ASN A 87 0.56 -0.54 -8.58
CA ASN A 87 -0.08 -0.49 -7.28
C ASN A 87 0.16 -1.82 -6.55
N THR A 88 0.11 -1.79 -5.23
CA THR A 88 0.04 -2.99 -4.40
C THR A 88 -1.16 -2.92 -3.49
N ILE A 89 -1.88 -4.02 -3.33
CA ILE A 89 -3.10 -4.07 -2.51
C ILE A 89 -2.91 -5.09 -1.39
N GLY A 90 -3.12 -4.65 -0.15
CA GLY A 90 -3.15 -5.52 1.01
C GLY A 90 -4.51 -6.23 1.10
N VAL A 91 -4.50 -7.56 1.01
CA VAL A 91 -5.67 -8.40 1.24
C VAL A 91 -5.63 -8.87 2.69
N PRO A 92 -6.58 -8.43 3.54
CA PRO A 92 -6.61 -8.82 4.94
C PRO A 92 -6.83 -10.33 5.09
N PRO A 93 -6.33 -10.93 6.18
CA PRO A 93 -6.56 -12.35 6.44
C PRO A 93 -8.07 -12.61 6.59
N ASP A 94 -8.52 -13.73 6.02
CA ASP A 94 -9.89 -14.21 6.18
C ASP A 94 -9.89 -15.42 7.13
N ILE A 95 -10.58 -15.22 8.26
CA ILE A 95 -10.69 -16.19 9.36
C ILE A 95 -11.47 -17.43 8.91
N ILE A 96 -12.46 -17.28 8.03
CA ILE A 96 -13.31 -18.39 7.56
C ILE A 96 -12.51 -19.27 6.60
N THR A 97 -11.79 -18.65 5.66
CA THR A 97 -11.00 -19.37 4.65
C THR A 97 -9.57 -19.67 5.10
N HIS A 98 -9.21 -19.32 6.34
CA HIS A 98 -7.85 -19.46 6.92
C HIS A 98 -6.76 -18.79 6.06
N GLN A 99 -7.13 -17.75 5.34
CA GLN A 99 -6.23 -17.02 4.46
C GLN A 99 -5.36 -16.08 5.28
N ARG A 100 -4.05 -16.08 4.98
CA ARG A 100 -3.09 -15.12 5.56
C ARG A 100 -3.20 -13.77 4.87
N TYR A 101 -2.62 -12.74 5.48
CA TYR A 101 -2.42 -11.46 4.83
C TYR A 101 -1.57 -11.64 3.57
N VAL A 102 -2.04 -11.13 2.43
CA VAL A 102 -1.36 -11.23 1.14
C VAL A 102 -1.29 -9.86 0.50
N ILE A 103 -0.19 -9.61 -0.21
CA ILE A 103 -0.02 -8.40 -1.01
C ILE A 103 -0.08 -8.80 -2.48
N ILE A 104 -1.04 -8.22 -3.18
CA ILE A 104 -1.20 -8.36 -4.63
C ILE A 104 -0.44 -7.20 -5.29
N HIS A 105 0.47 -7.50 -6.19
CA HIS A 105 1.19 -6.50 -6.99
C HIS A 105 0.49 -6.38 -8.34
N GLN A 106 -0.08 -5.23 -8.63
CA GLN A 106 -0.77 -4.93 -9.88
C GLN A 106 0.14 -4.14 -10.80
N GLY A 107 0.14 -4.48 -12.07
CA GLY A 107 1.07 -3.89 -13.01
C GLY A 107 0.99 -4.50 -14.40
N TYR A 108 2.11 -4.42 -15.12
CA TYR A 108 2.24 -4.97 -16.45
C TYR A 108 3.69 -5.37 -16.75
N VAL A 109 3.86 -6.34 -17.66
CA VAL A 109 5.18 -6.75 -18.13
C VAL A 109 5.71 -5.69 -19.08
N THR A 110 6.85 -5.09 -18.75
CA THR A 110 7.51 -4.09 -19.60
C THR A 110 8.49 -4.72 -20.58
N GLN A 111 8.99 -5.92 -20.29
CA GLN A 111 9.93 -6.63 -21.15
C GLN A 111 9.86 -8.14 -20.90
N GLY A 112 9.91 -8.94 -21.96
CA GLY A 112 10.11 -10.39 -21.88
C GLY A 112 8.90 -11.14 -21.31
N SER A 113 9.15 -12.11 -20.41
CA SER A 113 8.09 -12.91 -19.80
C SER A 113 8.42 -13.30 -18.36
N LEU A 114 7.39 -13.54 -17.57
CA LEU A 114 7.50 -14.03 -16.20
C LEU A 114 6.58 -15.23 -15.99
N ALA A 115 7.07 -16.24 -15.29
CA ALA A 115 6.33 -17.46 -14.98
C ALA A 115 6.23 -17.69 -13.47
N VAL A 116 5.24 -18.48 -13.07
CA VAL A 116 5.15 -18.98 -11.69
C VAL A 116 6.41 -19.80 -11.37
N GLY A 117 7.00 -19.55 -10.21
CA GLY A 117 8.24 -20.17 -9.76
C GLY A 117 9.52 -19.43 -10.14
N ASP A 118 9.46 -18.41 -11.00
CA ASP A 118 10.64 -17.62 -11.36
C ASP A 118 11.25 -16.94 -10.13
N GLU A 119 12.58 -17.00 -9.99
CA GLU A 119 13.33 -16.18 -9.06
C GLU A 119 13.41 -14.74 -9.57
N VAL A 120 13.06 -13.79 -8.70
CA VAL A 120 12.96 -12.37 -9.04
C VAL A 120 13.59 -11.50 -7.97
N GLU A 121 14.06 -10.32 -8.38
CA GLU A 121 14.40 -9.23 -7.49
C GLU A 121 13.26 -8.21 -7.48
N ALA A 122 12.62 -8.06 -6.32
CA ALA A 122 11.55 -7.12 -6.05
C ALA A 122 12.14 -5.80 -5.52
N MET A 123 11.86 -4.69 -6.19
CA MET A 123 12.45 -3.37 -5.93
C MET A 123 11.38 -2.29 -5.78
N VAL A 124 11.26 -1.71 -4.59
CA VAL A 124 10.33 -0.61 -4.30
C VAL A 124 10.92 0.73 -4.77
N ASP A 125 10.05 1.61 -5.24
CA ASP A 125 10.36 3.04 -5.44
C ASP A 125 10.60 3.73 -4.10
N GLU A 126 11.88 3.93 -3.77
CA GLU A 126 12.33 4.45 -2.48
C GLU A 126 11.91 5.91 -2.24
N GLU A 127 12.02 6.77 -3.26
CA GLU A 127 11.66 8.18 -3.13
C GLU A 127 10.17 8.31 -2.81
N ARG A 128 9.34 7.61 -3.59
CA ARG A 128 7.90 7.55 -3.36
C ARG A 128 7.56 6.98 -1.97
N ARG A 129 8.24 5.90 -1.54
CA ARG A 129 8.02 5.31 -0.22
C ARG A 129 8.32 6.32 0.89
N LEU A 130 9.39 7.09 0.77
CA LEU A 130 9.78 8.11 1.74
C LEU A 130 8.77 9.26 1.80
N ASP A 131 8.25 9.71 0.65
CA ASP A 131 7.17 10.71 0.61
C ASP A 131 5.90 10.22 1.32
N ILE A 132 5.49 8.98 1.04
CA ILE A 132 4.33 8.37 1.71
C ILE A 132 4.57 8.27 3.22
N ALA A 133 5.77 7.88 3.65
CA ALA A 133 6.12 7.79 5.06
C ALA A 133 6.09 9.16 5.76
N ARG A 134 6.60 10.22 5.11
CA ARG A 134 6.49 11.59 5.62
C ARG A 134 5.04 12.01 5.81
N ASN A 135 4.21 11.77 4.81
CA ASN A 135 2.78 12.12 4.86
C ASN A 135 2.01 11.27 5.87
N HIS A 136 2.43 10.03 6.12
CA HIS A 136 1.89 9.19 7.19
C HIS A 136 2.17 9.81 8.58
N SER A 137 3.42 10.19 8.82
CA SER A 137 3.80 10.89 10.06
C SER A 137 3.05 12.21 10.23
N ALA A 138 2.94 13.01 9.15
CA ALA A 138 2.18 14.26 9.17
C ALA A 138 0.70 14.03 9.51
N THR A 139 0.10 12.94 9.03
CA THR A 139 -1.29 12.59 9.36
C THR A 139 -1.47 12.34 10.87
N HIS A 140 -0.52 11.65 11.52
CA HIS A 140 -0.56 11.44 12.98
C HIS A 140 -0.35 12.73 13.76
N LEU A 141 0.57 13.59 13.32
CA LEU A 141 0.79 14.91 13.92
C LEU A 141 -0.48 15.77 13.84
N LEU A 142 -1.13 15.81 12.66
CA LEU A 142 -2.39 16.52 12.47
C LEU A 142 -3.49 15.96 13.38
N GLN A 143 -3.61 14.63 13.48
CA GLN A 143 -4.59 14.01 14.37
C GLN A 143 -4.36 14.40 15.83
N SER A 144 -3.10 14.42 16.28
CA SER A 144 -2.74 14.85 17.63
C SER A 144 -3.10 16.33 17.84
N ALA A 145 -2.70 17.21 16.93
CA ALA A 145 -3.00 18.64 16.98
C ALA A 145 -4.51 18.92 17.05
N LEU A 146 -5.30 18.24 16.22
CA LEU A 146 -6.77 18.36 16.22
C LEU A 146 -7.37 17.99 17.58
N ARG A 147 -6.85 16.95 18.25
CA ARG A 147 -7.32 16.58 19.59
C ARG A 147 -6.94 17.60 20.66
N GLN A 148 -5.79 18.24 20.52
CA GLN A 148 -5.34 19.28 21.46
C GLN A 148 -6.16 20.56 21.34
N VAL A 149 -6.52 20.94 20.12
CA VAL A 149 -7.29 22.18 19.85
C VAL A 149 -8.79 21.97 20.03
N LEU A 150 -9.35 20.92 19.42
CA LEU A 150 -10.79 20.69 19.39
C LEU A 150 -11.29 19.79 20.52
N GLY A 151 -10.43 18.91 21.06
CA GLY A 151 -10.77 17.93 22.10
C GLY A 151 -10.82 16.48 21.62
N GLU A 152 -10.91 15.55 22.58
CA GLU A 152 -10.82 14.10 22.37
C GLU A 152 -11.99 13.48 21.58
N HIS A 153 -13.09 14.21 21.36
CA HIS A 153 -14.21 13.72 20.54
C HIS A 153 -13.90 13.65 19.05
N VAL A 154 -12.77 14.20 18.61
CA VAL A 154 -12.28 14.07 17.24
C VAL A 154 -11.91 12.62 16.95
N GLN A 155 -12.68 11.99 16.07
CA GLN A 155 -12.46 10.63 15.59
C GLN A 155 -12.25 10.63 14.08
N GLN A 156 -11.29 9.83 13.62
CA GLN A 156 -11.04 9.61 12.20
C GLN A 156 -12.27 8.99 11.52
N ARG A 157 -12.63 9.53 10.36
CA ARG A 157 -13.71 9.05 9.47
C ARG A 157 -13.19 8.63 8.10
N GLY A 158 -11.99 9.05 7.74
CA GLY A 158 -11.33 8.71 6.49
C GLY A 158 -9.88 9.19 6.50
N SER A 159 -9.04 8.55 5.70
CA SER A 159 -7.66 9.00 5.48
C SER A 159 -7.24 8.68 4.05
N LEU A 160 -6.40 9.53 3.48
CA LEU A 160 -5.61 9.28 2.28
C LEU A 160 -4.17 9.68 2.59
N VAL A 161 -3.22 8.79 2.36
CA VAL A 161 -1.79 9.08 2.45
C VAL A 161 -1.16 8.68 1.13
N ALA A 162 -0.87 9.69 0.30
CA ALA A 162 -0.26 9.58 -1.02
C ALA A 162 1.10 10.31 -1.01
N PRO A 163 1.99 10.15 -2.00
CA PRO A 163 3.28 10.83 -1.98
C PRO A 163 3.16 12.36 -2.12
N ASP A 164 2.19 12.85 -2.89
CA ASP A 164 2.00 14.27 -3.19
C ASP A 164 1.15 15.01 -2.14
N ARG A 165 0.35 14.27 -1.37
CA ARG A 165 -0.56 14.85 -0.37
C ARG A 165 -1.07 13.81 0.63
N PHE A 166 -1.63 14.31 1.72
CA PHE A 166 -2.51 13.53 2.59
C PHE A 166 -3.84 14.25 2.80
N ARG A 167 -4.86 13.49 3.21
CA ARG A 167 -6.18 13.97 3.62
C ARG A 167 -6.59 13.23 4.87
N PHE A 168 -7.04 13.96 5.89
CA PHE A 168 -7.56 13.38 7.12
C PHE A 168 -8.99 13.87 7.35
N ASP A 169 -9.95 12.97 7.26
CA ASP A 169 -11.36 13.26 7.49
C ASP A 169 -11.70 12.89 8.95
N PHE A 170 -12.36 13.79 9.69
CA PHE A 170 -12.66 13.58 11.11
C PHE A 170 -14.06 14.06 11.51
N SER A 171 -14.56 13.56 12.64
CA SER A 171 -15.84 14.00 13.20
C SER A 171 -15.71 15.32 13.95
N HIS A 172 -16.47 16.31 13.50
CA HIS A 172 -16.68 17.57 14.21
C HIS A 172 -18.07 18.11 13.87
N LEU A 173 -18.78 18.70 14.84
CA LEU A 173 -20.19 19.08 14.68
C LEU A 173 -20.36 20.33 13.80
N THR A 174 -19.32 21.15 13.69
CA THR A 174 -19.32 22.41 12.93
C THR A 174 -18.06 22.50 12.10
N ALA A 175 -18.01 23.45 11.16
CA ALA A 175 -16.75 23.81 10.51
C ALA A 175 -15.80 24.44 11.55
N MET A 176 -14.50 24.17 11.43
CA MET A 176 -13.49 24.85 12.24
C MET A 176 -13.49 26.34 11.92
N THR A 177 -13.29 27.14 12.96
CA THR A 177 -13.03 28.57 12.85
C THR A 177 -11.62 28.81 12.30
N LYS A 178 -11.37 30.00 11.76
CA LYS A 178 -10.02 30.39 11.30
C LYS A 178 -8.97 30.31 12.42
N LYS A 179 -9.38 30.59 13.66
CA LYS A 179 -8.50 30.52 14.84
C LYS A 179 -8.11 29.08 15.16
N GLU A 180 -9.09 28.16 15.20
CA GLU A 180 -8.81 26.74 15.45
C GLU A 180 -7.92 26.12 14.36
N LEU A 181 -8.09 26.54 13.09
CA LEU A 181 -7.21 26.12 11.99
C LEU A 181 -5.76 26.55 12.23
N GLN A 182 -5.55 27.83 12.57
CA GLN A 182 -4.23 28.36 12.86
C GLN A 182 -3.59 27.71 14.09
N GLU A 183 -4.36 27.50 15.16
CA GLU A 183 -3.86 26.82 16.37
C GLU A 183 -3.47 25.37 16.08
N THR A 184 -4.23 24.68 15.22
CA THR A 184 -3.92 23.30 14.81
C THR A 184 -2.61 23.25 14.01
N GLU A 185 -2.42 24.17 13.07
CA GLU A 185 -1.18 24.27 12.27
C GLU A 185 0.03 24.53 13.17
N ILE A 186 -0.06 25.52 14.08
CA ILE A 186 1.01 25.84 15.04
C ILE A 186 1.36 24.64 15.92
N TRP A 187 0.35 23.88 16.37
CA TRP A 187 0.59 22.70 17.21
C TRP A 187 1.33 21.61 16.43
N ALA A 188 0.93 21.36 15.18
CA ALA A 188 1.57 20.38 14.31
C ALA A 188 3.03 20.78 13.98
N ASP A 189 3.28 22.04 13.68
CA ASP A 189 4.62 22.58 13.38
C ASP A 189 5.56 22.49 14.58
N ASN A 190 5.07 22.86 15.77
CA ASN A 190 5.85 22.75 17.00
C ASN A 190 6.18 21.30 17.35
N ALA A 191 5.21 20.39 17.17
CA ALA A 191 5.46 18.96 17.38
C ALA A 191 6.53 18.43 16.43
N LEU A 192 6.48 18.82 15.15
CA LEU A 192 7.53 18.47 14.18
C LEU A 192 8.90 19.00 14.61
N ALA A 193 8.99 20.26 15.04
CA ALA A 193 10.24 20.86 15.50
C ALA A 193 10.84 20.12 16.72
N CYS A 194 10.00 19.68 17.68
CA CYS A 194 10.45 18.89 18.82
C CYS A 194 10.97 17.50 18.44
N PHE A 195 10.47 16.90 17.35
CA PHE A 195 10.97 15.61 16.86
C PHE A 195 12.31 15.70 16.11
N LEU A 196 12.64 16.89 15.59
CA LEU A 196 13.85 17.13 14.78
C LEU A 196 15.01 17.73 15.60
N ALA A 197 14.77 18.20 16.82
CA ALA A 197 15.75 18.75 17.75
C ALA A 197 16.38 17.66 18.62
#